data_AF-A0A2S8V594-F1
#
_entry.id   AF-A0A2S8V594-F1
#
_cell.length_a   1.000
_cell.length_b   1.000
_cell.length_c   1.000
_cell.angle_alpha   90.00
_cell.angle_beta   90.00
_cell.angle_gamma   90.00
#
_symmetry.space_group_name_H-M   'P 1'
#
loop_
_entity.id
_entity.type
_entity.pdbx_description
1 polymer ?
#
loop_
_entity_poly.entity_id
_entity_poly.type
_entity_poly.pdbx_seq_one_letter_code
_entity_poly.pdbx_strand_id
1 'polypeptide(L)'
;MSEVLQVVQHIDEHFNAIWRNYFEVAFFTGVRPSEQIALQWPRVDLSREQIRIDRALVRRHNKATKTYKSRDVDLQGPALEAIRRQRQLTFEPGGHVFLNPETGKPFVDTADAVRKVLRPTLAALGIREAALYAEHLPPPEA
;
A
#
# COMPACT_ATOMS: atom_id res chain seq x y z
N MET A 1 -15.54 -2.73 16.63
CA MET A 1 -14.99 -2.62 15.26
C MET A 1 -13.52 -2.28 15.43
N SER A 2 -12.60 -2.98 14.77
CA SER A 2 -11.16 -2.69 14.94
C SER A 2 -10.81 -1.31 14.36
N GLU A 3 -9.80 -0.63 14.93
CA GLU A 3 -9.35 0.69 14.48
C GLU A 3 -8.99 0.69 12.99
N VAL A 4 -8.36 -0.39 12.50
CA VAL A 4 -8.04 -0.58 11.07
C VAL A 4 -9.28 -0.49 10.19
N LEU A 5 -10.38 -1.13 10.58
CA LEU A 5 -11.60 -1.11 9.76
C LEU A 5 -12.23 0.28 9.75
N GLN A 6 -12.16 1.02 10.86
CA GLN A 6 -12.62 2.41 10.90
C GLN A 6 -11.77 3.31 10.00
N VAL A 7 -10.45 3.14 10.01
CA VAL A 7 -9.52 3.87 9.12
C VAL A 7 -9.82 3.55 7.66
N VAL A 8 -9.93 2.27 7.29
CA VAL A 8 -10.22 1.87 5.90
C VAL A 8 -11.59 2.36 5.45
N GLN A 9 -12.62 2.30 6.31
CA GLN A 9 -13.95 2.83 6.01
C GLN A 9 -13.93 4.35 5.80
N HIS A 10 -13.29 5.10 6.70
CA HIS A 10 -13.16 6.55 6.54
C HIS A 10 -12.44 6.92 5.24
N ILE A 11 -11.43 6.13 4.86
CA ILE A 11 -10.72 6.32 3.60
C ILE A 11 -11.62 6.06 2.38
N ASP A 12 -12.46 5.02 2.42
CA ASP A 12 -13.44 4.72 1.35
C ASP A 12 -14.43 5.85 1.14
N GLU A 13 -14.88 6.48 2.24
CA GLU A 13 -15.89 7.53 2.21
C GLU A 13 -15.35 8.90 1.73
N HIS A 14 -14.06 9.17 1.97
CA HIS A 14 -13.49 10.52 1.77
C HIS A 14 -12.40 10.58 0.69
N PHE A 15 -11.87 9.45 0.24
CA PHE A 15 -10.75 9.39 -0.72
C PHE A 15 -11.05 8.45 -1.89
N ASN A 16 -10.20 8.50 -2.90
CA ASN A 16 -10.31 7.64 -4.09
C ASN A 16 -10.19 6.14 -3.73
N ALA A 17 -10.91 5.27 -4.44
CA ALA A 17 -10.88 3.82 -4.26
C ALA A 17 -9.47 3.19 -4.31
N ILE A 18 -8.53 3.80 -5.06
CA ILE A 18 -7.12 3.38 -5.06
C ILE A 18 -6.50 3.53 -3.66
N TRP A 19 -6.82 4.61 -2.94
CA TRP A 19 -6.31 4.81 -1.58
C TRP A 19 -6.88 3.80 -0.60
N ARG A 20 -8.17 3.49 -0.69
CA ARG A 20 -8.74 2.40 0.10
C ARG A 20 -7.98 1.10 -0.13
N ASN A 21 -7.83 0.67 -1.39
CA ASN A 21 -7.17 -0.60 -1.70
C ASN A 21 -5.69 -0.58 -1.27
N TYR A 22 -5.02 0.56 -1.39
CA TYR A 22 -3.65 0.75 -0.91
C TYR A 22 -3.53 0.48 0.59
N PHE A 23 -4.36 1.14 1.40
CA PHE A 23 -4.30 0.99 2.84
C PHE A 23 -4.79 -0.38 3.30
N GLU A 24 -5.81 -0.95 2.67
CA GLU A 24 -6.28 -2.31 2.97
C GLU A 24 -5.16 -3.33 2.75
N VAL A 25 -4.46 -3.27 1.60
CA VAL A 25 -3.29 -4.14 1.39
C VAL A 25 -2.19 -3.85 2.42
N ALA A 26 -1.88 -2.59 2.73
CA ALA A 26 -0.84 -2.24 3.69
C ALA A 26 -1.11 -2.83 5.08
N PHE A 27 -2.32 -2.65 5.62
CA PHE A 27 -2.70 -3.12 6.94
C PHE A 27 -2.75 -4.64 7.04
N PHE A 28 -3.26 -5.33 6.01
CA PHE A 28 -3.47 -6.77 6.07
C PHE A 28 -2.27 -7.61 5.59
N THR A 29 -1.28 -7.00 4.94
CA THR A 29 -0.06 -7.69 4.48
C THR A 29 1.22 -7.24 5.19
N GLY A 30 1.21 -6.06 5.82
CA GLY A 30 2.39 -5.48 6.46
C GLY A 30 3.53 -5.14 5.48
N VAL A 31 3.24 -5.08 4.17
CA VAL A 31 4.21 -4.67 3.16
C VAL A 31 4.62 -3.22 3.40
N ARG A 32 5.92 -2.93 3.25
CA ARG A 32 6.42 -1.57 3.50
C ARG A 32 5.91 -0.62 2.41
N PRO A 33 5.62 0.65 2.74
CA PRO A 33 5.14 1.62 1.75
C PRO A 33 6.01 1.71 0.49
N SER A 34 7.35 1.67 0.64
CA SER A 34 8.30 1.71 -0.48
C SER A 34 8.27 0.46 -1.37
N GLU A 35 8.02 -0.71 -0.80
CA GLU A 35 7.80 -1.96 -1.53
C GLU A 35 6.46 -1.93 -2.26
N GLN A 36 5.41 -1.48 -1.58
CA GLN A 36 4.05 -1.48 -2.11
C GLN A 36 3.90 -0.58 -3.34
N ILE A 37 4.47 0.63 -3.29
CA ILE A 37 4.43 1.54 -4.45
C ILE A 37 5.32 1.08 -5.61
N ALA A 38 6.29 0.19 -5.36
CA ALA A 38 7.13 -0.43 -6.37
C ALA A 38 6.53 -1.73 -6.95
N LEU A 39 5.42 -2.23 -6.39
CA LEU A 39 4.78 -3.46 -6.83
C LEU A 39 4.19 -3.30 -8.23
N GLN A 40 4.48 -4.27 -9.10
CA GLN A 40 4.01 -4.30 -10.48
C GLN A 40 3.11 -5.51 -10.73
N TRP A 41 2.17 -5.40 -11.67
CA TRP A 41 1.23 -6.46 -12.00
C TRP A 41 1.86 -7.82 -12.33
N PRO A 42 3.03 -7.91 -13.01
CA PRO A 42 3.73 -9.19 -13.22
C PRO A 42 4.18 -9.90 -11.94
N ARG A 43 4.13 -9.22 -10.79
CA ARG A 43 4.49 -9.78 -9.47
C ARG A 43 3.27 -10.15 -8.63
N VAL A 44 2.07 -10.03 -9.18
CA VAL A 44 0.83 -10.43 -8.54
C VAL A 44 0.36 -11.73 -9.17
N ASP A 45 0.37 -12.81 -8.39
CA ASP A 45 -0.18 -14.11 -8.79
C ASP A 45 -1.53 -14.32 -8.10
N LEU A 46 -2.62 -13.98 -8.80
CA LEU A 46 -3.97 -14.17 -8.30
C LEU A 46 -4.42 -15.62 -8.25
N SER A 47 -3.71 -16.54 -8.92
CA SER A 47 -4.02 -17.98 -8.87
C SER A 47 -3.45 -18.62 -7.62
N ARG A 48 -2.28 -18.15 -7.18
CA ARG A 48 -1.63 -18.55 -5.94
C ARG A 48 -1.93 -17.62 -4.76
N GLU A 49 -2.75 -16.60 -5.00
CA GLU A 49 -3.14 -15.57 -4.03
C GLU A 49 -1.90 -14.95 -3.35
N GLN A 50 -0.89 -14.60 -4.14
CA GLN A 50 0.41 -14.14 -3.64
C GLN A 50 0.89 -12.88 -4.37
N ILE A 51 1.63 -12.03 -3.66
CA ILE A 51 2.43 -10.96 -4.25
C ILE A 51 3.92 -11.20 -3.98
N ARG A 52 4.74 -11.02 -5.01
CA ARG A 52 6.19 -11.09 -4.88
C ARG A 52 6.77 -9.70 -4.66
N ILE A 53 7.43 -9.53 -3.52
CA ILE A 53 8.16 -8.32 -3.18
C ILE A 53 9.65 -8.52 -3.50
N ASP A 54 10.12 -7.90 -4.57
CA ASP A 54 11.53 -7.97 -5.00
C ASP A 54 12.14 -6.59 -5.31
N ARG A 55 11.37 -5.52 -5.14
CA ARG A 55 11.77 -4.14 -5.38
C ARG A 55 11.19 -3.23 -4.30
N ALA A 56 11.86 -2.11 -4.09
CA ALA A 56 11.37 -1.01 -3.27
C ALA A 56 11.77 0.32 -3.93
N LEU A 57 10.91 1.33 -3.83
CA LEU A 57 11.23 2.67 -4.31
C LEU A 57 12.05 3.43 -3.26
N VAL A 58 13.34 3.60 -3.51
CA VAL A 58 14.22 4.41 -2.66
C VAL A 58 14.23 5.85 -3.16
N ARG A 59 14.00 6.82 -2.27
CA ARG A 59 14.03 8.26 -2.62
C ARG A 59 15.32 8.62 -3.35
N ARG A 60 15.20 8.96 -4.64
CA ARG A 60 16.14 9.70 -5.53
C ARG A 60 17.64 9.40 -5.48
N HIS A 61 18.12 8.37 -4.80
CA HIS A 61 19.47 7.87 -4.94
C HIS A 61 19.41 6.42 -5.41
N ASN A 62 19.68 6.22 -6.70
CA ASN A 62 20.15 4.96 -7.25
C ASN A 62 21.50 4.61 -6.60
N LYS A 63 21.48 4.23 -5.32
CA LYS A 63 22.49 3.34 -4.78
C LYS A 63 21.95 1.93 -4.94
N ALA A 64 22.27 1.35 -6.09
CA ALA A 64 22.34 -0.10 -6.18
C ALA A 64 23.31 -0.55 -5.09
N THR A 65 22.80 -1.15 -4.01
CA THR A 65 23.41 -2.21 -3.20
C THR A 65 22.82 -2.19 -1.79
N LYS A 66 21.85 -3.08 -1.56
CA LYS A 66 21.78 -3.93 -0.37
C LYS A 66 20.83 -5.06 -0.72
N THR A 67 21.34 -6.29 -0.67
CA THR A 67 20.70 -7.58 -0.90
C THR A 67 19.22 -7.59 -0.50
N TYR A 68 18.32 -7.20 -1.41
CA TYR A 68 16.89 -7.32 -1.17
C TYR A 68 16.55 -8.79 -1.36
N LYS A 69 16.30 -9.51 -0.27
CA LYS A 69 15.77 -10.86 -0.37
C LYS A 69 14.35 -10.74 -0.90
N SER A 70 14.12 -11.26 -2.10
CA SER A 70 12.77 -11.39 -2.61
C SER A 70 11.97 -12.27 -1.65
N ARG A 71 10.76 -11.86 -1.30
CA ARG A 71 9.82 -12.65 -0.51
C ARG A 71 8.48 -12.67 -1.20
N ASP A 72 7.80 -13.79 -1.10
CA ASP A 72 6.41 -13.90 -1.49
C ASP A 72 5.55 -13.63 -0.24
N VAL A 73 4.46 -12.90 -0.42
CA VAL A 73 3.51 -12.53 0.64
C VAL A 73 2.16 -13.07 0.23
N ASP A 74 1.59 -13.94 1.08
CA ASP A 74 0.26 -14.48 0.87
C ASP A 74 -0.79 -13.36 1.07
N LEU A 75 -1.71 -13.27 0.12
CA LEU A 75 -2.88 -12.41 0.18
C LEU A 75 -4.03 -13.21 0.77
N GLN A 76 -4.60 -12.73 1.87
CA GLN A 76 -5.76 -13.37 2.50
C GLN A 76 -6.85 -12.35 2.82
N GLY A 77 -8.10 -12.81 2.75
CA GLY A 77 -9.28 -12.03 3.13
C GLY A 77 -9.29 -10.64 2.48
N PRO A 78 -9.31 -9.55 3.26
CA PRO A 78 -9.40 -8.19 2.71
C PRO A 78 -8.26 -7.82 1.74
N ALA A 79 -7.02 -8.25 1.99
CA ALA A 79 -5.89 -7.91 1.11
C ALA A 79 -6.07 -8.46 -0.31
N LEU A 80 -6.57 -9.70 -0.43
CA LEU A 80 -6.81 -10.32 -1.71
C LEU A 80 -7.91 -9.57 -2.48
N GLU A 81 -9.01 -9.27 -1.80
CA GLU A 81 -10.13 -8.54 -2.40
C GLU A 81 -9.72 -7.13 -2.82
N ALA A 82 -8.87 -6.46 -2.03
CA ALA A 82 -8.28 -5.17 -2.38
C ALA A 82 -7.44 -5.25 -3.65
N ILE A 83 -6.60 -6.28 -3.81
CA ILE A 83 -5.82 -6.47 -5.03
C ILE A 83 -6.73 -6.78 -6.24
N ARG A 84 -7.79 -7.58 -6.06
CA ARG A 84 -8.77 -7.85 -7.13
C ARG A 84 -9.48 -6.59 -7.59
N ARG A 85 -9.94 -5.74 -6.65
CA ARG A 85 -10.52 -4.42 -6.97
C ARG A 85 -9.51 -3.51 -7.63
N GLN A 86 -8.28 -3.48 -7.12
CA GLN A 86 -7.21 -2.65 -7.68
C GLN A 86 -6.90 -3.03 -9.14
N ARG A 87 -6.98 -4.31 -9.48
CA ARG A 87 -6.77 -4.79 -10.86
C ARG A 87 -7.78 -4.18 -11.83
N GLN A 88 -9.01 -3.93 -11.40
CA GLN A 88 -10.01 -3.30 -12.25
C GLN A 88 -9.73 -1.82 -12.51
N LEU A 89 -8.91 -1.18 -11.65
CA LEU A 89 -8.63 0.26 -11.71
C LEU A 89 -7.32 0.59 -12.43
N THR A 90 -6.28 -0.23 -12.27
CA THR A 90 -4.91 0.13 -12.69
C THR A 90 -4.20 -0.95 -13.50
N PHE A 91 -4.90 -2.01 -13.93
CA PHE A 91 -4.24 -3.08 -14.68
C PHE A 91 -3.67 -2.60 -16.00
N GLU A 92 -2.34 -2.71 -16.09
CA GLU A 92 -1.56 -2.49 -17.30
C GLU A 92 -0.46 -3.55 -17.34
N PRO A 93 -0.23 -4.22 -18.49
CA PRO A 93 0.88 -5.17 -18.64
C PRO A 93 2.22 -4.52 -18.30
N GLY A 94 2.88 -5.00 -17.24
CA GLY A 94 4.14 -4.41 -16.76
C GLY A 94 4.00 -3.14 -15.92
N GLY A 95 2.78 -2.62 -15.76
CA GLY A 95 2.47 -1.43 -14.98
C GLY A 95 2.52 -1.64 -13.46
N HIS A 96 2.44 -0.54 -12.73
CA HIS A 96 2.42 -0.54 -11.26
C HIS A 96 1.01 -0.88 -10.76
N VAL A 97 0.94 -1.62 -9.65
CA VAL A 97 -0.33 -1.98 -9.00
C VAL A 97 -1.01 -0.73 -8.43
N PHE A 98 -0.23 0.14 -7.79
CA PHE A 98 -0.75 1.39 -7.21
C PHE A 98 -0.23 2.59 -7.99
N LEU A 99 -1.17 3.45 -8.40
CA LEU A 99 -0.91 4.71 -9.11
C LEU A 99 -1.42 5.85 -8.25
N ASN A 100 -0.78 7.01 -8.35
CA ASN A 100 -1.28 8.22 -7.72
C ASN A 100 -2.62 8.60 -8.37
N PRO A 101 -3.74 8.62 -7.62
CA PRO A 101 -5.08 8.83 -8.18
C PRO A 101 -5.28 10.24 -8.75
N GLU A 102 -4.48 11.23 -8.33
CA GLU A 102 -4.54 12.60 -8.85
C GLU A 102 -3.85 12.73 -10.21
N THR A 103 -2.80 11.94 -10.46
CA THR A 103 -1.94 12.07 -11.66
C THR A 103 -2.06 10.92 -12.64
N GLY A 104 -2.61 9.78 -12.22
CA GLY A 104 -2.63 8.53 -12.97
C GLY A 104 -1.25 7.89 -13.17
N LYS A 105 -0.20 8.40 -12.51
CA LYS A 105 1.20 7.95 -12.67
C LYS A 105 1.67 7.15 -11.46
N PRO A 106 2.73 6.33 -11.58
CA PRO A 106 3.35 5.68 -10.43
C PRO A 106 3.75 6.69 -9.35
N PHE A 107 3.63 6.31 -8.09
CA PHE A 107 4.10 7.12 -6.98
C PHE A 107 5.61 7.36 -7.06
N VAL A 108 6.06 8.56 -6.70
CA VAL A 108 7.48 8.95 -6.69
C VAL A 108 8.11 8.85 -5.30
N ASP A 109 7.28 8.80 -4.26
CA ASP A 109 7.67 8.59 -2.87
C ASP A 109 6.46 8.11 -2.05
N THR A 110 6.72 7.75 -0.79
CA THR A 110 5.74 7.21 0.16
C THR A 110 5.03 8.28 0.99
N ALA A 111 5.47 9.54 0.94
CA ALA A 111 4.98 10.59 1.82
C ALA A 111 3.58 11.06 1.48
N ASP A 112 3.19 10.98 0.20
CA ASP A 112 1.83 11.36 -0.22
C ASP A 112 0.76 10.52 0.48
N ALA A 113 0.95 9.20 0.59
CA ALA A 113 0.03 8.32 1.32
C ALA A 113 -0.14 8.76 2.77
N VAL A 114 0.96 9.06 3.46
CA VAL A 114 0.94 9.47 4.87
C VAL A 114 0.36 10.87 5.05
N ARG A 115 0.87 11.85 4.29
CA ARG A 115 0.54 13.27 4.46
C ARG A 115 -0.88 13.59 3.99
N LYS A 116 -1.30 13.04 2.85
CA LYS A 116 -2.58 13.41 2.22
C LYS A 116 -3.74 12.55 2.68
N VAL A 117 -3.49 11.32 3.15
CA VAL A 117 -4.57 10.37 3.47
C VAL A 117 -4.50 9.91 4.91
N LEU A 118 -3.41 9.29 5.34
CA LEU A 118 -3.35 8.66 6.66
C LEU A 118 -3.47 9.69 7.79
N ARG A 119 -2.63 10.72 7.81
CA ARG A 119 -2.66 11.77 8.85
C ARG A 119 -4.01 12.48 8.97
N PRO A 120 -4.66 12.98 7.89
CA PRO A 120 -5.98 13.57 8.02
C PRO A 120 -7.04 12.57 8.48
N THR A 121 -6.97 11.31 8.04
CA THR A 121 -7.87 10.24 8.52
C THR A 121 -7.72 10.01 10.02
N LEU A 122 -6.49 9.87 10.52
CA LEU A 122 -6.23 9.65 11.93
C LEU A 122 -6.64 10.84 12.79
N ALA A 123 -6.40 12.06 12.31
CA ALA A 123 -6.86 13.27 12.98
C ALA A 123 -8.40 13.34 13.06
N ALA A 124 -9.11 12.97 11.99
CA ALA A 124 -10.57 12.94 11.96
C ALA A 124 -11.15 11.87 12.91
N LEU A 125 -10.47 10.74 13.05
CA LEU A 125 -10.89 9.63 13.92
C LEU A 125 -10.37 9.75 15.37
N GLY A 126 -9.52 10.74 15.67
CA GLY A 126 -8.90 10.88 16.99
C GLY A 126 -7.89 9.78 17.34
N ILE A 127 -7.35 9.06 16.35
CA ILE A 127 -6.42 7.95 16.53
C ILE A 127 -4.99 8.49 16.55
N ARG A 128 -4.17 8.02 17.49
CA ARG A 128 -2.75 8.39 17.56
C ARG A 128 -1.94 7.59 16.54
N GLU A 129 -1.18 8.30 15.69
CA GLU A 129 -0.32 7.68 14.65
C GLU A 129 0.61 6.60 15.22
N ALA A 130 1.19 6.82 16.40
CA ALA A 130 2.09 5.85 17.04
C ALA A 130 1.39 4.52 17.43
N ALA A 131 0.11 4.54 17.79
CA ALA A 131 -0.63 3.32 18.13
C ALA A 131 -0.84 2.46 16.86
N LEU A 132 -1.23 3.10 15.76
CA LEU A 132 -1.46 2.41 14.49
C LEU A 132 -0.19 1.76 13.92
N TYR A 133 0.96 2.44 14.01
CA TYR A 133 2.24 1.85 13.60
C TYR A 133 2.74 0.76 14.54
N ALA A 134 2.43 0.83 15.84
CA ALA A 134 2.82 -0.23 16.76
C ALA A 134 2.06 -1.53 16.47
N GLU A 135 0.81 -1.42 16.02
CA GLU A 135 -0.11 -2.56 15.93
C GLU A 135 -0.33 -3.08 14.51
N HIS A 136 -0.29 -2.21 13.49
CA HIS A 136 -0.88 -2.53 12.17
C HIS A 136 -0.09 -2.07 10.94
N LEU A 137 0.80 -1.09 11.04
CA LEU A 137 1.65 -0.66 9.93
C LEU A 137 3.13 -0.83 10.24
N PRO A 138 3.95 -1.23 9.25
CA PRO A 138 5.39 -1.17 9.43
C PRO A 138 5.82 0.28 9.70
N PRO A 139 6.79 0.52 10.62
CA PRO A 139 7.21 1.87 10.97
C PRO A 139 7.68 2.64 9.73
N PRO A 140 7.47 3.97 9.70
CA PRO A 140 7.93 4.78 8.57
C PRO A 140 9.45 4.66 8.43
N GLU A 141 9.93 4.62 7.18
CA GLU A 141 11.37 4.59 6.90
C GLU A 141 12.02 5.88 7.44
N ALA A 142 12.98 5.72 8.35
CA ALA A 142 13.73 6.81 9.00
C ALA A 142 14.64 7.57 8.03
#